data_AF-A0A9D8HTH6-F1
#
_entry.id   AF-A0A9D8HTH6-F1
#
_cell.length_a   1.000
_cell.length_b   1.000
_cell.length_c   1.000
_cell.angle_alpha   90.00
_cell.angle_beta   90.00
_cell.angle_gamma   90.00
#
_symmetry.space_group_name_H-M   'P 1'
#
loop_
_entity.id
_entity.type
_entity.pdbx_description
1 polymer ?
#
loop_
_entity_poly.entity_id
_entity_poly.type
_entity_poly.pdbx_seq_one_letter_code
_entity_poly.pdbx_strand_id
1 'polypeptide(L)'
;PPLLDRVYALDEVIKVDVYIPGCPTSPELVADALTSLLEGKSFVIPERSVCDDCPTKREKKAVTSIKRPLEPIIPPGQKLEESRCFMELGYLCLGPVTKSGCGGSEKVPRCIKAVMPCRGCFGPIRAGANPMVEMMGALSTIGLDPKLIFDRPSTFQRYIGAHGKLRPLPGRP
;
A
#
# COMPACT_ATOMS: atom_id res chain seq x y z
N PRO A 1 30.45 13.83 1.88
CA PRO A 1 29.28 14.68 2.22
C PRO A 1 28.64 14.23 3.55
N PRO A 2 28.23 15.16 4.43
CA PRO A 2 27.48 14.81 5.64
C PRO A 2 26.10 14.24 5.28
N LEU A 3 25.58 13.35 6.12
CA LEU A 3 24.20 12.87 6.00
C LEU A 3 23.23 14.00 6.36
N LEU A 4 22.08 14.02 5.69
CA LEU A 4 20.98 14.92 6.03
C LEU A 4 20.32 14.49 7.35
N ASP A 5 19.56 15.40 7.97
CA ASP A 5 18.82 15.15 9.22
C ASP A 5 17.70 14.10 9.06
N ARG A 6 17.18 13.95 7.83
CA ARG A 6 16.20 12.94 7.46
C ARG A 6 16.25 12.64 5.96
N VAL A 7 15.50 11.63 5.55
CA VAL A 7 15.22 11.37 4.14
C VAL A 7 14.18 12.38 3.66
N TYR A 8 14.48 13.03 2.54
CA TYR A 8 13.59 13.95 1.85
C TYR A 8 13.02 13.29 0.60
N ALA A 9 11.75 13.53 0.30
CA ALA A 9 11.19 13.25 -1.01
C ALA A 9 11.60 14.34 -2.01
N LEU A 10 11.58 14.01 -3.30
CA LEU A 10 12.01 14.91 -4.36
C LEU A 10 11.17 16.20 -4.39
N ASP A 11 9.88 16.08 -4.13
CA ASP A 11 8.91 17.17 -4.08
C ASP A 11 9.01 18.06 -2.83
N GLU A 12 9.82 17.67 -1.83
CA GLU A 12 10.19 18.57 -0.73
C GLU A 12 11.28 19.56 -1.13
N VAL A 13 12.04 19.27 -2.18
CA VAL A 13 13.25 20.02 -2.56
C VAL A 13 13.04 20.77 -3.87
N ILE A 14 12.34 20.16 -4.83
CA ILE A 14 12.09 20.73 -6.14
C ILE A 14 10.63 20.55 -6.53
N LYS A 15 10.14 21.37 -7.46
CA LYS A 15 8.81 21.19 -8.03
C LYS A 15 8.80 19.91 -8.89
N VAL A 16 7.84 19.03 -8.64
CA VAL A 16 7.62 17.79 -9.40
C VAL A 16 6.32 17.91 -10.20
N ASP A 17 6.42 17.72 -11.52
CA ASP A 17 5.27 17.89 -12.43
C ASP A 17 4.43 16.60 -12.56
N VAL A 18 5.05 15.42 -12.45
CA VAL A 18 4.39 14.12 -12.63
C VAL A 18 4.88 13.11 -11.58
N TYR A 19 3.95 12.33 -11.02
CA TYR A 19 4.25 11.26 -10.07
C TYR A 19 3.92 9.90 -10.66
N ILE A 20 4.90 8.99 -10.61
CA ILE A 20 4.72 7.58 -10.96
C ILE A 20 5.00 6.74 -9.71
N PRO A 21 3.97 6.26 -9.01
CA PRO A 21 4.14 5.51 -7.76
C PRO A 21 4.62 4.08 -8.01
N GLY A 22 5.33 3.52 -7.02
CA GLY A 22 5.73 2.11 -6.97
C GLY A 22 7.18 1.90 -6.54
N CYS A 23 7.47 0.72 -5.98
CA CYS A 23 8.80 0.32 -5.53
C CYS A 23 9.16 -1.09 -6.04
N PRO A 24 9.47 -1.28 -7.33
CA PRO A 24 9.36 -0.30 -8.42
C PRO A 24 7.94 -0.23 -9.00
N THR A 25 7.70 0.75 -9.88
CA THR A 25 6.46 0.85 -10.66
C THR A 25 6.35 -0.26 -11.71
N SER A 26 5.17 -0.41 -12.32
CA SER A 26 4.98 -1.37 -13.41
C SER A 26 5.53 -0.81 -14.74
N PRO A 27 6.12 -1.65 -15.61
CA PRO A 27 6.64 -1.18 -16.91
C PRO A 27 5.57 -0.53 -17.79
N GLU A 28 4.33 -1.00 -17.70
CA GLU A 28 3.19 -0.49 -18.45
C GLU A 28 2.86 0.94 -18.01
N LEU A 29 2.84 1.23 -16.71
CA LEU A 29 2.63 2.59 -16.21
C LEU A 29 3.73 3.56 -16.66
N VAL A 30 4.96 3.08 -16.79
CA VAL A 30 6.07 3.90 -17.33
C VAL A 30 5.85 4.19 -18.81
N ALA A 31 5.49 3.17 -19.59
CA ALA A 31 5.19 3.34 -21.01
C ALA A 31 4.01 4.30 -21.23
N ASP A 32 2.94 4.16 -20.43
CA ASP A 32 1.76 5.02 -20.48
C ASP A 32 2.09 6.48 -20.12
N ALA A 33 2.94 6.69 -19.11
CA ALA A 33 3.40 8.02 -18.72
C ALA A 33 4.22 8.69 -19.83
N LEU A 34 5.16 7.96 -20.43
CA LEU A 34 5.98 8.46 -21.54
C LEU A 34 5.13 8.75 -22.78
N THR A 35 4.19 7.86 -23.12
CA THR A 35 3.30 8.04 -24.28
C THR A 35 2.39 9.25 -24.07
N SER A 36 1.81 9.40 -22.87
CA SER A 36 0.99 10.57 -22.54
C SER A 36 1.77 11.87 -22.67
N LEU A 37 3.04 11.88 -22.24
CA LEU A 37 3.92 13.03 -22.37
C LEU A 37 4.21 13.38 -23.84
N LEU A 38 4.49 12.38 -24.68
CA LEU A 38 4.74 12.58 -26.12
C LEU A 38 3.50 13.09 -26.86
N GLU A 39 2.31 12.65 -26.45
CA GLU A 39 1.04 13.09 -27.03
C GLU A 39 0.53 14.43 -26.48
N GLY A 40 1.22 15.04 -25.52
CA GLY A 40 0.79 16.27 -24.86
C GLY A 40 -0.46 16.11 -23.98
N LYS A 41 -0.75 14.89 -23.53
CA LYS A 41 -1.89 14.57 -22.64
C LYS A 41 -1.44 14.55 -21.18
N SER A 42 -2.37 14.88 -20.28
CA SER A 42 -2.12 14.74 -18.84
C SER A 42 -2.07 13.26 -18.43
N PHE A 43 -1.02 12.86 -17.73
CA PHE A 43 -0.94 11.54 -17.11
C PHE A 43 -1.55 11.58 -15.71
N VAL A 44 -2.67 10.88 -15.51
CA VAL A 44 -3.35 10.78 -14.21
C VAL A 44 -3.67 9.33 -13.90
N ILE A 45 -3.18 8.85 -12.75
CA ILE A 45 -3.53 7.52 -12.24
C ILE A 45 -4.79 7.67 -11.36
N PRO A 46 -5.87 6.90 -11.63
CA PRO A 46 -7.10 6.95 -10.85
C PRO A 46 -6.88 6.81 -9.35
N GLU A 47 -7.65 7.54 -8.55
CA GLU A 47 -7.65 7.48 -7.09
C GLU A 47 -8.45 6.28 -6.58
N ARG A 48 -7.94 5.08 -6.88
CA ARG A 48 -8.51 3.82 -6.45
C ARG A 48 -7.58 3.12 -5.47
N SER A 49 -8.17 2.30 -4.60
CA SER A 49 -7.45 1.45 -3.68
C SER A 49 -7.02 0.15 -4.37
N VAL A 50 -5.98 -0.52 -3.85
CA VAL A 50 -5.64 -1.88 -4.26
C VAL A 50 -6.81 -2.85 -4.07
N CYS A 51 -7.70 -2.57 -3.12
CA CYS A 51 -8.91 -3.35 -2.92
C CYS A 51 -9.84 -3.33 -4.15
N ASP A 52 -9.86 -2.28 -4.96
CA ASP A 52 -10.75 -2.21 -6.14
C ASP A 52 -10.34 -3.19 -7.26
N ASP A 53 -9.06 -3.59 -7.28
CA ASP A 53 -8.52 -4.58 -8.21
C ASP A 53 -8.29 -5.96 -7.56
N CYS A 54 -8.62 -6.11 -6.27
CA CYS A 54 -8.32 -7.31 -5.51
C CYS A 54 -9.35 -8.44 -5.77
N PRO A 55 -8.91 -9.66 -6.18
CA PRO A 55 -9.81 -10.75 -6.52
C PRO A 55 -10.45 -11.46 -5.30
N THR A 56 -9.93 -11.26 -4.10
CA THR A 56 -10.38 -11.97 -2.89
C THR A 56 -11.79 -11.57 -2.46
N LYS A 57 -12.56 -12.52 -1.91
CA LYS A 57 -13.92 -12.27 -1.36
C LYS A 57 -13.87 -11.50 -0.05
N ARG A 58 -14.77 -10.52 0.09
CA ARG A 58 -14.88 -9.64 1.27
C ARG A 58 -16.22 -9.85 1.96
N GLU A 59 -16.20 -10.30 3.20
CA GLU A 59 -17.38 -10.45 4.06
C GLU A 59 -17.49 -9.34 5.13
N LYS A 60 -16.53 -8.40 5.14
CA LYS A 60 -16.47 -7.19 5.98
C LYS A 60 -16.42 -7.45 7.50
N LYS A 61 -16.01 -8.65 7.91
CA LYS A 61 -15.79 -9.00 9.32
C LYS A 61 -14.53 -9.84 9.47
N ALA A 62 -13.70 -9.49 10.45
CA ALA A 62 -12.54 -10.28 10.82
C ALA A 62 -12.97 -11.55 11.57
N VAL A 63 -12.34 -12.67 11.21
CA VAL A 63 -12.58 -13.99 11.83
C VAL A 63 -11.70 -14.20 13.06
N THR A 64 -10.57 -13.49 13.12
CA THR A 64 -9.51 -13.73 14.09
C THR A 64 -8.72 -12.46 14.36
N SER A 65 -7.82 -12.50 15.36
CA SER A 65 -6.91 -11.41 15.70
C SER A 65 -5.76 -11.29 14.70
N ILE A 66 -4.95 -10.24 14.84
CA ILE A 66 -3.83 -9.99 13.92
C ILE A 66 -2.76 -11.08 14.06
N LYS A 67 -2.40 -11.71 12.94
CA LYS A 67 -1.41 -12.78 12.82
C LYS A 67 -0.23 -12.36 11.94
N ARG A 68 0.91 -13.01 12.18
CA ARG A 68 2.09 -12.89 11.30
C ARG A 68 1.99 -13.91 10.16
N PRO A 69 2.36 -13.54 8.92
CA PRO A 69 2.37 -14.46 7.78
C PRO A 69 3.60 -15.38 7.83
N LEU A 70 3.63 -16.27 8.83
CA LEU A 70 4.66 -17.33 8.93
C LEU A 70 4.23 -18.60 8.21
N GLU A 71 2.93 -18.74 7.98
CA GLU A 71 2.30 -19.86 7.28
C GLU A 71 1.64 -19.34 5.99
N PRO A 72 1.43 -20.20 4.98
CA PRO A 72 0.72 -19.84 3.77
C PRO A 72 -0.69 -19.31 4.10
N ILE A 73 -1.01 -18.11 3.59
CA ILE A 73 -2.31 -17.45 3.84
C ILE A 73 -3.45 -18.23 3.18
N ILE A 74 -3.17 -18.82 2.01
CA ILE A 74 -4.08 -19.68 1.27
C ILE A 74 -3.43 -21.07 1.17
N PRO A 75 -4.20 -22.15 1.40
CA PRO A 75 -3.77 -23.52 1.13
C PRO A 75 -3.28 -23.72 -0.33
N PRO A 76 -2.26 -24.55 -0.56
CA PRO A 76 -1.81 -24.87 -1.91
C PRO A 76 -2.95 -25.42 -2.78
N GLY A 77 -3.12 -24.86 -3.99
CA GLY A 77 -4.13 -25.30 -4.96
C GLY A 77 -5.48 -24.58 -4.90
N GLN A 78 -5.74 -23.74 -3.90
CA GLN A 78 -6.94 -22.91 -3.86
C GLN A 78 -6.77 -21.64 -4.70
N LYS A 79 -7.83 -21.26 -5.44
CA LYS A 79 -7.87 -20.06 -6.26
C LYS A 79 -8.04 -18.79 -5.41
N LEU A 80 -7.48 -17.67 -5.87
CA LEU A 80 -7.53 -16.38 -5.17
C LEU A 80 -8.96 -15.85 -5.04
N GLU A 81 -9.78 -16.05 -6.06
CA GLU A 81 -11.17 -15.59 -6.14
C GLU A 81 -12.07 -16.31 -5.12
N GLU A 82 -11.68 -17.51 -4.70
CA GLU A 82 -12.39 -18.31 -3.70
C GLU A 82 -11.89 -18.01 -2.29
N SER A 83 -10.70 -17.42 -2.16
CA SER A 83 -10.10 -17.08 -0.88
C SER A 83 -10.74 -15.84 -0.26
N ARG A 84 -10.87 -15.87 1.07
CA ARG A 84 -11.33 -14.73 1.87
C ARG A 84 -10.24 -13.67 1.93
N CYS A 85 -10.64 -12.40 2.05
CA CYS A 85 -9.75 -11.27 2.22
C CYS A 85 -8.72 -11.52 3.32
N PHE A 86 -7.44 -11.31 3.00
CA PHE A 86 -6.34 -11.58 3.93
C PHE A 86 -6.45 -10.78 5.22
N MET A 87 -7.01 -9.57 5.12
CA MET A 87 -7.25 -8.71 6.28
C MET A 87 -8.33 -9.30 7.20
N GLU A 88 -9.37 -9.91 6.65
CA GLU A 88 -10.41 -10.60 7.44
C GLU A 88 -9.90 -11.90 8.06
N LEU A 89 -8.91 -12.55 7.44
CA LEU A 89 -8.18 -13.69 7.98
C LEU A 89 -7.16 -13.30 9.08
N GLY A 90 -7.04 -12.00 9.40
CA GLY A 90 -6.13 -11.48 10.42
C GLY A 90 -4.73 -11.12 9.92
N TYR A 91 -4.45 -11.17 8.61
CA TYR A 91 -3.16 -10.75 8.07
C TYR A 91 -3.17 -9.26 7.76
N LEU A 92 -2.17 -8.53 8.28
CA LEU A 92 -2.09 -7.10 8.09
C LEU A 92 -1.78 -6.72 6.63
N CYS A 93 -2.81 -6.27 5.91
CA CYS A 93 -2.76 -5.91 4.49
C CYS A 93 -3.05 -4.41 4.32
N LEU A 94 -2.13 -3.66 3.70
CA LEU A 94 -2.28 -2.22 3.46
C LEU A 94 -3.11 -1.90 2.21
N GLY A 95 -3.72 -2.90 1.57
CA GLY A 95 -4.50 -2.72 0.34
C GLY A 95 -5.57 -1.61 0.39
N PRO A 96 -6.33 -1.46 1.50
CA PRO A 96 -7.36 -0.43 1.60
C PRO A 96 -6.85 1.02 1.57
N VAL A 97 -5.57 1.24 1.87
CA VAL A 97 -4.93 2.57 1.97
C VAL A 97 -3.84 2.80 0.94
N THR A 98 -3.71 1.86 -0.01
CA THR A 98 -2.66 1.89 -1.03
C THR A 98 -3.28 2.15 -2.39
N LYS A 99 -2.66 3.04 -3.18
CA LYS A 99 -3.10 3.32 -4.55
C LYS A 99 -3.01 2.10 -5.45
N SER A 100 -4.02 1.90 -6.30
CA SER A 100 -4.08 0.81 -7.27
C SER A 100 -3.20 1.08 -8.51
N GLY A 101 -2.99 0.06 -9.35
CA GLY A 101 -2.13 0.12 -10.54
C GLY A 101 -0.95 -0.85 -10.56
N CYS A 102 -0.61 -1.46 -9.42
CA CYS A 102 0.53 -2.37 -9.33
C CYS A 102 0.40 -3.66 -10.18
N GLY A 103 -0.83 -4.05 -10.54
CA GLY A 103 -1.11 -5.23 -11.34
C GLY A 103 -0.79 -5.10 -12.83
N GLY A 104 -0.46 -3.89 -13.33
CA GLY A 104 -0.22 -3.67 -14.76
C GLY A 104 -1.42 -4.11 -15.61
N SER A 105 -1.14 -4.78 -16.73
CA SER A 105 -2.14 -5.27 -17.68
C SER A 105 -3.13 -6.30 -17.08
N GLU A 106 -2.65 -7.14 -16.17
CA GLU A 106 -3.48 -8.16 -15.52
C GLU A 106 -4.44 -7.57 -14.47
N LYS A 107 -4.22 -6.31 -14.06
CA LYS A 107 -4.92 -5.56 -12.98
C LYS A 107 -4.83 -6.19 -11.58
N VAL A 108 -4.64 -7.51 -11.46
CA VAL A 108 -4.51 -8.20 -10.18
C VAL A 108 -3.27 -7.71 -9.41
N PRO A 109 -3.41 -7.26 -8.15
CA PRO A 109 -2.29 -6.78 -7.36
C PRO A 109 -1.21 -7.86 -7.17
N ARG A 110 0.05 -7.53 -7.51
CA ARG A 110 1.17 -8.50 -7.53
C ARG A 110 1.39 -9.23 -6.21
N CYS A 111 1.30 -8.52 -5.08
CA CYS A 111 1.43 -9.14 -3.75
C CYS A 111 0.33 -10.17 -3.50
N ILE A 112 -0.91 -9.82 -3.85
CA ILE A 112 -2.06 -10.69 -3.65
C ILE A 112 -1.98 -11.90 -4.57
N LYS A 113 -1.55 -11.72 -5.82
CA LYS A 113 -1.25 -12.82 -6.76
C LYS A 113 -0.22 -13.80 -6.18
N ALA A 114 0.76 -13.29 -5.44
CA ALA A 114 1.77 -14.07 -4.74
C ALA A 114 1.33 -14.57 -3.34
N VAL A 115 0.03 -14.48 -3.01
CA VAL A 115 -0.52 -14.94 -1.72
C VAL A 115 0.11 -14.21 -0.51
N MET A 116 0.43 -12.93 -0.70
CA MET A 116 1.05 -12.08 0.30
C MET A 116 0.24 -10.80 0.52
N PRO A 117 0.20 -10.27 1.76
CA PRO A 117 -0.53 -9.05 2.04
C PRO A 117 0.15 -7.85 1.37
N CYS A 118 -0.65 -6.89 0.90
CA CYS A 118 -0.14 -5.65 0.34
C CYS A 118 0.71 -4.90 1.40
N ARG A 119 1.84 -4.35 0.96
CA ARG A 119 2.80 -3.64 1.82
C ARG A 119 2.78 -2.12 1.68
N GLY A 120 1.94 -1.58 0.80
CA GLY A 120 1.81 -0.12 0.62
C GLY A 120 2.88 0.55 -0.23
N CYS A 121 3.53 -0.17 -1.14
CA CYS A 121 4.63 0.40 -1.95
C CYS A 121 4.19 1.46 -2.98
N PHE A 122 2.92 1.47 -3.38
CA PHE A 122 2.37 2.48 -4.29
C PHE A 122 1.96 3.78 -3.58
N GLY A 123 2.15 3.85 -2.26
CA GLY A 123 1.81 5.03 -1.48
C GLY A 123 0.29 5.24 -1.31
N PRO A 124 -0.11 6.40 -0.77
CA PRO A 124 -1.51 6.71 -0.47
C PRO A 124 -2.38 6.83 -1.72
N ILE A 125 -3.68 6.58 -1.58
CA ILE A 125 -4.67 6.66 -2.68
C ILE A 125 -4.69 8.06 -3.32
N ARG A 126 -4.64 9.10 -2.48
CA ARG A 126 -4.66 10.51 -2.86
C ARG A 126 -3.42 11.23 -2.34
N ALA A 127 -2.99 12.27 -3.05
CA ALA A 127 -1.89 13.11 -2.61
C ALA A 127 -2.21 13.76 -1.25
N GLY A 128 -1.21 13.84 -0.36
CA GLY A 128 -1.37 14.43 0.98
C GLY A 128 -2.11 13.56 2.01
N ALA A 129 -2.70 12.41 1.63
CA ALA A 129 -3.30 11.52 2.61
C ALA A 129 -2.26 10.91 3.57
N ASN A 130 -2.76 10.53 4.75
CA ASN A 130 -2.00 9.85 5.77
C ASN A 130 -2.51 8.41 5.94
N PRO A 131 -1.83 7.41 5.34
CA PRO A 131 -2.24 6.01 5.45
C PRO A 131 -2.34 5.50 6.88
N MET A 132 -1.62 6.08 7.84
CA MET A 132 -1.76 5.72 9.25
C MET A 132 -3.20 5.93 9.73
N VAL A 133 -3.77 7.11 9.44
CA VAL A 133 -5.13 7.49 9.88
C VAL A 133 -6.18 6.68 9.13
N GLU A 134 -6.03 6.58 7.81
CA GLU A 134 -6.97 5.82 6.98
C GLU A 134 -6.97 4.33 7.35
N MET A 135 -5.81 3.78 7.73
CA MET A 135 -5.70 2.38 8.12
C MET A 135 -6.36 2.13 9.48
N MET A 136 -6.38 3.09 10.40
CA MET A 136 -7.16 2.96 11.64
C MET A 136 -8.66 2.82 11.33
N GLY A 137 -9.17 3.58 10.36
CA GLY A 137 -10.55 3.45 9.89
C GLY A 137 -10.83 2.09 9.25
N ALA A 138 -9.91 1.61 8.40
CA ALA A 138 -10.01 0.31 7.76
C ALA A 138 -10.01 -0.84 8.78
N LEU A 139 -9.11 -0.82 9.77
CA LEU A 139 -9.03 -1.81 10.85
C LEU A 139 -10.28 -1.80 11.73
N SER A 140 -10.80 -0.62 12.05
CA SER A 140 -12.01 -0.48 12.87
C SER A 140 -13.24 -1.03 12.14
N THR A 141 -13.33 -0.83 10.82
CA THR A 141 -14.45 -1.30 9.99
C THR A 141 -14.58 -2.82 10.00
N ILE A 142 -13.45 -3.54 10.03
CA ILE A 142 -13.44 -5.01 10.03
C ILE A 142 -13.41 -5.61 11.45
N GLY A 143 -13.16 -4.80 12.48
CA GLY A 143 -13.07 -5.24 13.87
C GLY A 143 -11.70 -5.77 14.30
N LEU A 144 -10.59 -5.37 13.66
CA LEU A 144 -9.24 -5.71 14.11
C LEU A 144 -8.71 -4.68 15.12
N ASP A 145 -8.17 -5.16 16.24
CA ASP A 145 -7.60 -4.29 17.28
C ASP A 145 -6.24 -3.70 16.83
N PRO A 146 -6.13 -2.38 16.62
CA PRO A 146 -4.88 -1.74 16.26
C PRO A 146 -3.81 -1.89 17.35
N LYS A 147 -4.19 -2.12 18.62
CA LYS A 147 -3.26 -2.25 19.76
C LYS A 147 -2.24 -3.36 19.59
N LEU A 148 -2.60 -4.41 18.86
CA LEU A 148 -1.74 -5.56 18.56
C LEU A 148 -0.58 -5.23 17.61
N ILE A 149 -0.63 -4.08 16.93
CA ILE A 149 0.42 -3.64 16.01
C ILE A 149 1.44 -2.80 16.78
N PHE A 150 2.64 -3.34 16.98
CA PHE A 150 3.68 -2.68 17.79
C PHE A 150 4.17 -1.36 17.19
N ASP A 151 4.68 -1.40 15.96
CA ASP A 151 5.26 -0.23 15.27
C ASP A 151 4.33 0.28 14.16
N ARG A 152 3.22 0.91 14.55
CA ARG A 152 2.21 1.44 13.62
C ARG A 152 2.79 2.46 12.63
N PRO A 153 3.56 3.47 13.04
CA PRO A 153 4.11 4.45 12.12
C PRO A 153 4.92 3.79 11.01
N SER A 154 5.93 2.98 11.35
CA SER A 154 6.76 2.35 10.32
C SER A 154 5.99 1.31 9.50
N THR A 155 5.03 0.61 10.12
CA THR A 155 4.24 -0.40 9.41
C THR A 155 3.34 0.19 8.35
N PHE A 156 2.66 1.31 8.64
CA PHE A 156 1.72 1.94 7.70
C PHE A 156 2.37 2.92 6.74
N GLN A 157 3.58 3.40 7.06
CA GLN A 157 4.28 4.42 6.28
C GLN A 157 5.62 3.91 5.72
N ARG A 158 5.79 2.58 5.60
CA ARG A 158 7.03 1.91 5.19
C ARG A 158 7.72 2.49 3.96
N TYR A 159 6.94 2.96 2.98
CA TYR A 159 7.44 3.49 1.70
C TYR A 159 7.24 5.01 1.55
N ILE A 160 6.70 5.68 2.57
CA ILE A 160 6.31 7.10 2.51
C ILE A 160 6.78 7.85 3.76
N GLY A 161 8.01 7.54 4.20
CA GLY A 161 8.61 8.13 5.40
C GLY A 161 9.04 9.60 5.27
N ALA A 162 9.11 10.11 4.05
CA ALA A 162 9.38 11.51 3.74
C ALA A 162 8.29 12.46 4.29
N HIS A 163 8.43 13.77 4.04
CA HIS A 163 7.55 14.81 4.59
C HIS A 163 7.44 14.79 6.12
N GLY A 164 8.51 14.34 6.78
CA GLY A 164 8.59 14.19 8.23
C GLY A 164 7.64 13.16 8.82
N LYS A 165 7.05 12.26 8.01
CA LYS A 165 6.10 11.23 8.46
C LYS A 165 6.78 10.17 9.31
N LEU A 166 7.98 9.74 8.94
CA LEU A 166 8.83 8.89 9.76
C LEU A 166 10.01 9.70 10.30
N ARG A 167 10.13 9.72 11.63
CA ARG A 167 11.26 10.30 12.34
C ARG A 167 11.76 9.29 13.36
N PRO A 168 13.07 9.26 13.67
CA PRO A 168 13.56 8.49 14.81
C PRO A 168 12.76 8.87 16.05
N LEU A 169 12.08 7.90 16.64
CA LEU A 169 11.45 8.12 17.94
C LEU A 169 12.56 8.29 18.99
N PRO A 170 12.38 9.17 19.97
CA PRO A 170 13.29 9.19 21.11
C PRO A 170 13.35 7.79 21.70
N GLY A 171 14.56 7.35 22.10
CA GLY A 171 14.73 6.05 22.75
C GLY A 171 13.73 5.92 23.89
N ARG A 172 13.06 4.76 23.99
CA ARG A 172 12.20 4.50 25.15
C ARG A 172 13.07 4.64 26.41
N PRO A 173 12.61 5.37 27.44
CA PRO A 173 13.29 5.39 28.73
C PRO A 173 13.36 3.97 29.32
#